data_AF-A0AAX3X2V5-F1
#
_entry.id   AF-A0AAX3X2V5-F1
#
_cell.length_a   1.000
_cell.length_b   1.000
_cell.length_c   1.000
_cell.angle_alpha   90.00
_cell.angle_beta   90.00
_cell.angle_gamma   90.00
#
_symmetry.space_group_name_H-M   'P 1'
#
loop_
_entity.id
_entity.type
_entity.pdbx_description
1 polymer ?
#
loop_
_entity_poly.entity_id
_entity_poly.type
_entity_poly.pdbx_seq_one_letter_code
_entity_poly.pdbx_strand_id
1 'polypeptide(L)'
;MVVFKEVPIKIRSSFYNNPTYIVINRDGIYNMGYYGKYFQDGGIGGISFLDTNNGQLLKFSESYGGEGLWYDKYPGTDLKIAETISRESNVRFELTKDAGGKSTPLNEAKPLTMYAKGSIVISLDTEINGYLYVRNGLEGNEEQFIWLPVDLLKPVGDK
;
A
#
# COMPACT_ATOMS: atom_id res chain seq x y z
N MET A 1 -4.85 5.28 -37.41
CA MET A 1 -4.25 4.77 -36.17
C MET A 1 -5.13 5.21 -35.01
N VAL A 2 -5.82 4.29 -34.34
CA VAL A 2 -6.70 4.62 -33.21
C VAL A 2 -5.86 4.61 -31.95
N VAL A 3 -5.70 5.76 -31.31
CA VAL A 3 -5.08 5.84 -29.98
C VAL A 3 -6.20 5.63 -28.98
N PHE A 4 -6.24 4.44 -28.36
CA PHE A 4 -7.10 4.23 -27.21
C PHE A 4 -6.58 5.10 -26.07
N LYS A 5 -7.36 6.09 -25.67
CA LYS A 5 -7.08 6.82 -24.43
C LYS A 5 -7.25 5.84 -23.26
N GLU A 6 -6.31 5.89 -22.32
CA GLU A 6 -6.40 5.10 -21.10
C GLU A 6 -7.72 5.39 -20.37
N VAL A 7 -8.31 4.36 -19.75
CA VAL A 7 -9.50 4.52 -18.93
C VAL A 7 -9.17 5.44 -17.74
N PRO A 8 -9.92 6.53 -17.52
CA PRO A 8 -9.70 7.45 -16.42
C PRO A 8 -9.60 6.75 -15.07
N ILE A 9 -8.67 7.19 -14.22
CA ILE A 9 -8.41 6.56 -12.93
C ILE A 9 -9.65 6.54 -12.03
N LYS A 10 -10.52 7.56 -12.10
CA LYS A 10 -11.81 7.60 -11.40
C LYS A 10 -12.73 6.43 -11.78
N ILE A 11 -12.71 6.02 -13.05
CA ILE A 11 -13.50 4.87 -13.51
C ILE A 11 -12.83 3.58 -13.05
N ARG A 12 -11.49 3.48 -13.20
CA ARG A 12 -10.74 2.31 -12.72
C ARG A 12 -10.90 2.09 -11.20
N SER A 13 -10.94 3.16 -10.40
CA SER A 13 -11.12 3.06 -8.96
C SER A 13 -12.53 2.67 -8.54
N SER A 14 -13.54 2.96 -9.38
CA SER A 14 -14.94 2.61 -9.08
C SER A 14 -15.24 1.11 -9.05
N PHE A 15 -14.29 0.26 -9.48
CA PHE A 15 -14.38 -1.19 -9.37
C PHE A 15 -13.94 -1.74 -8.00
N TYR A 16 -13.52 -0.86 -7.08
CA TYR A 16 -13.06 -1.19 -5.74
C TYR A 16 -13.97 -0.52 -4.71
N ASN A 17 -14.29 -1.20 -3.62
CA ASN A 17 -15.13 -0.66 -2.55
C ASN A 17 -14.36 0.34 -1.68
N ASN A 18 -13.09 0.04 -1.40
CA ASN A 18 -12.17 0.85 -0.60
C ASN A 18 -10.80 0.97 -1.30
N PRO A 19 -10.73 1.77 -2.39
CA PRO A 19 -9.55 1.86 -3.22
C PRO A 19 -8.34 2.44 -2.47
N THR A 20 -7.25 1.68 -2.43
CA THR A 20 -5.91 2.20 -2.18
C THR A 20 -5.22 2.47 -3.51
N TYR A 21 -4.56 3.63 -3.60
CA TYR A 21 -3.71 4.01 -4.72
C TYR A 21 -2.25 3.83 -4.32
N ILE A 22 -1.47 3.15 -5.16
CA ILE A 22 -0.07 2.83 -4.92
C ILE A 22 0.77 3.39 -6.06
N VAL A 23 1.77 4.22 -5.76
CA VAL A 23 2.70 4.77 -6.74
C VAL A 23 3.58 3.65 -7.29
N ILE A 24 3.51 3.42 -8.60
CA ILE A 24 4.32 2.40 -9.29
C ILE A 24 5.38 2.98 -10.22
N ASN A 25 5.39 4.30 -10.41
CA ASN A 25 6.49 4.95 -11.11
C ASN A 25 7.76 4.97 -10.22
N ARG A 26 8.91 4.64 -10.80
CA ARG A 26 10.23 4.59 -10.15
C ARG A 26 11.11 5.80 -10.41
N ASP A 27 10.71 6.70 -11.31
CA ASP A 27 11.48 7.84 -11.77
C ASP A 27 11.62 8.95 -10.70
N GLY A 28 10.89 8.85 -9.58
CA GLY A 28 11.04 9.76 -8.44
C GLY A 28 10.60 11.20 -8.73
N ILE A 29 9.78 11.41 -9.76
CA ILE A 29 9.35 12.74 -10.22
C ILE A 29 8.38 13.42 -9.23
N TYR A 30 7.85 12.67 -8.27
CA TYR A 30 6.92 13.18 -7.25
C TYR A 30 7.67 13.62 -6.00
N ASN A 31 7.54 14.89 -5.61
CA ASN A 31 8.19 15.48 -4.42
C ASN A 31 8.19 14.54 -3.20
N MET A 32 7.00 14.11 -2.77
CA MET A 32 6.84 13.17 -1.65
C MET A 32 6.41 11.77 -2.10
N GLY A 33 6.35 11.50 -3.40
CA GLY A 33 5.92 10.22 -3.94
C GLY A 33 7.13 9.33 -4.25
N TYR A 34 7.36 8.34 -3.40
CA TYR A 34 8.32 7.27 -3.67
C TYR A 34 7.61 6.02 -4.18
N TYR A 35 8.35 5.14 -4.85
CA TYR A 35 7.83 3.87 -5.34
C TYR A 35 7.23 3.04 -4.20
N GLY A 36 5.96 2.69 -4.32
CA GLY A 36 5.20 1.97 -3.31
C GLY A 36 4.58 2.84 -2.21
N LYS A 37 4.73 4.17 -2.25
CA LYS A 37 3.88 5.06 -1.46
C LYS A 37 2.43 4.72 -1.78
N TYR A 38 1.63 4.48 -0.76
CA TYR A 38 0.21 4.20 -0.90
C TYR A 38 -0.61 5.17 -0.08
N PHE A 39 -1.83 5.44 -0.54
CA PHE A 39 -2.76 6.34 0.13
C PHE A 39 -4.20 5.98 -0.23
N GLN A 40 -5.11 6.35 0.68
CA GLN A 40 -6.54 6.11 0.61
C GLN A 40 -7.30 7.43 0.67
N ASP A 41 -8.55 7.39 0.25
CA ASP A 41 -9.47 8.50 0.49
C ASP A 41 -9.92 8.47 1.95
N GLY A 42 -9.63 9.53 2.71
CA GLY A 42 -9.85 9.57 4.17
C GLY A 42 -8.81 10.33 4.98
N GLY A 43 -7.69 10.74 4.36
CA GLY A 43 -6.76 11.70 4.97
C GLY A 43 -7.36 13.11 5.08
N ILE A 44 -6.73 13.99 5.88
CA ILE A 44 -7.21 15.34 6.20
C ILE A 44 -7.53 16.20 4.96
N GLY A 45 -6.89 15.92 3.80
CA GLY A 45 -7.21 16.60 2.55
C GLY A 45 -7.91 15.76 1.47
N GLY A 46 -8.08 14.45 1.68
CA GLY A 46 -8.78 13.56 0.76
C GLY A 46 -8.17 13.42 -0.63
N ILE A 47 -8.92 12.75 -1.51
CA ILE A 47 -8.58 12.50 -2.91
C ILE A 47 -9.54 13.26 -3.83
N SER A 48 -9.01 13.85 -4.91
CA SER A 48 -9.82 14.44 -5.98
C SER A 48 -9.25 14.09 -7.35
N PHE A 49 -10.11 14.10 -8.37
CA PHE A 49 -9.73 13.80 -9.74
C PHE A 49 -9.75 15.08 -10.57
N LEU A 50 -8.68 15.32 -11.33
CA LEU A 50 -8.54 16.48 -12.20
C LEU A 50 -8.45 16.02 -13.65
N ASP A 51 -9.43 16.42 -14.45
CA ASP A 51 -9.40 16.20 -15.89
C ASP A 51 -8.48 17.21 -16.57
N THR A 52 -7.54 16.71 -17.40
CA THR A 52 -6.62 17.53 -18.18
C THR A 52 -6.67 17.14 -19.66
N ASN A 53 -6.11 17.97 -20.53
CA ASN A 53 -5.98 17.65 -21.96
C ASN A 53 -5.18 16.36 -22.22
N ASN A 54 -4.32 15.97 -21.29
CA ASN A 54 -3.39 14.83 -21.40
C ASN A 54 -3.84 13.61 -20.58
N GLY A 55 -5.08 13.59 -20.08
CA GLY A 55 -5.61 12.51 -19.25
C GLY A 55 -6.07 12.99 -17.87
N GLN A 56 -6.42 12.05 -17.01
CA GLN A 56 -6.90 12.36 -15.65
C GLN A 56 -5.77 12.20 -14.64
N LEU A 57 -5.61 13.20 -13.79
CA LEU A 57 -4.70 13.17 -12.64
C LEU A 57 -5.49 12.86 -11.37
N LEU A 58 -4.88 12.11 -10.47
CA LEU A 58 -5.30 12.00 -9.08
C LEU A 58 -4.54 13.04 -8.27
N LYS A 59 -5.27 13.92 -7.58
CA LYS A 59 -4.73 14.86 -6.61
C LYS A 59 -4.97 14.29 -5.21
N PHE A 60 -3.90 14.09 -4.47
CA PHE A 60 -3.91 13.64 -3.09
C PHE A 60 -3.45 14.78 -2.18
N SER A 61 -4.06 14.90 -1.00
CA SER A 61 -3.58 15.84 0.01
C SER A 61 -3.29 15.21 1.35
N GLU A 62 -2.18 15.67 1.91
CA GLU A 62 -1.63 15.20 3.18
C GLU A 62 -1.32 16.42 4.05
N SER A 63 -1.59 16.32 5.36
CA SER A 63 -1.17 17.34 6.33
C SER A 63 -0.08 16.76 7.21
N TYR A 64 1.05 17.46 7.29
CA TYR A 64 2.14 17.11 8.20
C TYR A 64 2.19 18.12 9.34
N GLY A 65 1.92 17.66 10.57
CA GLY A 65 2.37 18.32 11.80
C GLY A 65 2.00 19.80 11.98
N GLY A 66 0.91 20.29 11.37
CA GLY A 66 0.47 21.68 11.48
C GLY A 66 1.04 22.65 10.43
N GLU A 67 1.85 22.18 9.46
CA GLU A 67 2.46 23.01 8.41
C GLU A 67 1.57 23.24 7.17
N GLY A 68 0.28 22.92 7.27
CA GLY A 68 -0.69 23.09 6.18
C GLY A 68 -0.94 21.83 5.35
N LEU A 69 -1.75 21.97 4.30
CA LEU A 69 -2.12 20.90 3.37
C LEU A 69 -1.18 20.92 2.15
N TRP A 70 -0.48 19.82 1.93
CA TRP A 70 0.33 19.59 0.74
C TRP A 70 -0.51 18.86 -0.30
N TYR A 71 -0.27 19.16 -1.58
CA TYR A 71 -1.00 18.56 -2.68
C TYR A 71 -0.05 17.93 -3.68
N ASP A 72 -0.09 16.60 -3.76
CA ASP A 72 0.59 15.86 -4.81
C ASP A 72 -0.38 15.51 -5.93
N LYS A 73 0.12 15.46 -7.17
CA LYS A 73 -0.64 15.06 -8.35
C LYS A 73 0.06 13.90 -9.02
N TYR A 74 -0.70 12.85 -9.30
CA TYR A 74 -0.23 11.63 -9.91
C TYR A 74 -1.03 11.37 -11.20
N PRO A 75 -0.37 11.17 -12.35
CA PRO A 75 -0.97 10.56 -13.52
C PRO A 75 -1.60 9.22 -13.15
N GLY A 76 -2.78 8.94 -13.72
CA GLY A 76 -3.44 7.68 -13.49
C GLY A 76 -2.58 6.47 -13.88
N THR A 77 -1.79 6.59 -14.95
CA THR A 77 -0.85 5.56 -15.44
C THR A 77 0.17 5.12 -14.40
N ASP A 78 0.49 6.01 -13.48
CA ASP A 78 1.59 5.86 -12.52
C ASP A 78 1.09 5.28 -11.19
N LEU A 79 -0.19 4.96 -11.13
CA LEU A 79 -0.87 4.42 -9.98
C LEU A 79 -1.44 3.03 -10.27
N LYS A 80 -1.08 2.08 -9.40
CA LYS A 80 -1.83 0.85 -9.22
C LYS A 80 -2.98 1.10 -8.25
N ILE A 81 -4.13 0.51 -8.52
CA ILE A 81 -5.28 0.51 -7.62
C ILE A 81 -5.41 -0.89 -7.04
N ALA A 82 -5.59 -0.98 -5.72
CA ALA A 82 -5.84 -2.21 -5.02
C ALA A 82 -6.98 -2.03 -4.02
N GLU A 83 -7.71 -3.11 -3.74
CA GLU A 83 -8.67 -3.13 -2.65
C GLU A 83 -7.93 -3.07 -1.31
N THR A 84 -8.48 -2.32 -0.37
CA THR A 84 -8.08 -2.40 1.04
C THR A 84 -9.01 -3.34 1.74
N ILE A 85 -8.47 -4.39 2.34
CA ILE A 85 -9.23 -5.39 3.08
C ILE A 85 -8.88 -5.24 4.56
N SER A 86 -9.90 -4.95 5.37
CA SER A 86 -9.76 -5.01 6.82
C SER A 86 -9.68 -6.46 7.28
N ARG A 87 -8.66 -6.76 8.07
CA ARG A 87 -8.41 -8.05 8.72
C ARG A 87 -8.51 -7.87 10.23
N GLU A 88 -8.59 -8.98 10.95
CA GLU A 88 -8.53 -8.93 12.40
C GLU A 88 -7.15 -8.46 12.88
N SER A 89 -7.14 -7.47 13.75
CA SER A 89 -5.93 -6.94 14.39
C SER A 89 -5.45 -7.88 15.51
N ASN A 90 -4.17 -7.83 15.84
CA ASN A 90 -3.53 -8.61 16.91
C ASN A 90 -3.59 -10.14 16.75
N VAL A 91 -4.04 -10.65 15.61
CA VAL A 91 -3.96 -12.08 15.28
C VAL A 91 -2.51 -12.47 15.00
N ARG A 92 -2.06 -13.57 15.61
CA ARG A 92 -0.73 -14.15 15.37
C ARG A 92 -0.76 -15.04 14.13
N PHE A 93 0.25 -14.86 13.30
CA PHE A 93 0.48 -15.68 12.11
C PHE A 93 1.86 -16.29 12.16
N GLU A 94 1.96 -17.55 11.74
CA GLU A 94 3.22 -18.23 11.46
C GLU A 94 3.50 -18.20 9.96
N LEU A 95 4.73 -17.84 9.59
CA LEU A 95 5.19 -17.92 8.21
C LEU A 95 5.36 -19.38 7.76
N THR A 96 4.69 -19.75 6.68
CA THR A 96 4.75 -21.12 6.14
C THR A 96 6.00 -21.42 5.31
N LYS A 97 6.71 -20.37 4.87
CA LYS A 97 7.96 -20.40 4.09
C LYS A 97 8.79 -19.16 4.41
N ASP A 98 10.07 -19.18 4.05
CA ASP A 98 10.92 -17.99 4.11
C ASP A 98 10.33 -16.88 3.24
N ALA A 99 10.26 -15.66 3.76
CA ALA A 99 9.63 -14.53 3.10
C ALA A 99 10.37 -13.22 3.36
N GLY A 100 10.44 -12.37 2.36
CA GLY A 100 10.98 -11.02 2.50
C GLY A 100 9.92 -10.05 3.02
N GLY A 101 10.17 -9.44 4.18
CA GLY A 101 9.36 -8.34 4.70
C GLY A 101 9.66 -7.05 3.94
N LYS A 102 8.62 -6.37 3.47
CA LYS A 102 8.73 -5.18 2.60
C LYS A 102 8.23 -3.93 3.30
N SER A 103 8.74 -2.77 2.88
CA SER A 103 8.21 -1.46 3.32
C SER A 103 6.88 -1.09 2.66
N THR A 104 6.51 -1.75 1.55
CA THR A 104 5.34 -1.41 0.75
C THR A 104 4.59 -2.68 0.30
N PRO A 105 3.27 -2.60 0.07
CA PRO A 105 2.44 -3.73 -0.37
C PRO A 105 2.60 -4.01 -1.88
N LEU A 106 3.84 -4.10 -2.38
CA LEU A 106 4.13 -4.35 -3.79
C LEU A 106 4.97 -5.61 -3.99
N ASN A 107 4.68 -6.36 -5.04
CA ASN A 107 5.41 -7.58 -5.33
C ASN A 107 6.85 -7.30 -5.76
N GLU A 108 7.05 -6.23 -6.53
CA GLU A 108 8.31 -5.85 -7.14
C GLU A 108 9.17 -4.96 -6.23
N ALA A 109 8.70 -4.65 -5.02
CA ALA A 109 9.47 -3.93 -4.01
C ALA A 109 10.54 -4.84 -3.40
N LYS A 110 11.74 -4.28 -3.17
CA LYS A 110 12.83 -4.99 -2.52
C LYS A 110 12.48 -5.26 -1.06
N PRO A 111 12.79 -6.45 -0.53
CA PRO A 111 12.62 -6.72 0.89
C PRO A 111 13.59 -5.86 1.71
N LEU A 112 13.11 -5.36 2.85
CA LEU A 112 13.94 -4.71 3.86
C LEU A 112 14.73 -5.75 4.66
N THR A 113 14.10 -6.89 4.92
CA THR A 113 14.67 -7.98 5.70
C THR A 113 14.03 -9.31 5.30
N MET A 114 14.65 -10.42 5.68
CA MET A 114 14.16 -11.78 5.43
C MET A 114 13.72 -12.42 6.74
N TYR A 115 12.56 -13.06 6.72
CA TYR A 115 12.04 -13.86 7.84
C TYR A 115 12.04 -15.32 7.46
N ALA A 116 12.51 -16.16 8.38
CA ALA A 116 12.51 -17.60 8.20
C ALA A 116 11.10 -18.16 8.35
N LYS A 117 10.83 -19.28 7.69
CA LYS A 117 9.69 -20.16 7.98
C LYS A 117 9.58 -20.41 9.49
N GLY A 118 8.38 -20.39 10.02
CA GLY A 118 8.11 -20.55 11.45
C GLY A 118 8.18 -19.25 12.26
N SER A 119 8.64 -18.14 11.66
CA SER A 119 8.61 -16.84 12.33
C SER A 119 7.17 -16.42 12.64
N ILE A 120 6.97 -15.83 13.82
CA ILE A 120 5.67 -15.32 14.26
C ILE A 120 5.58 -13.81 14.03
N VAL A 121 4.50 -13.38 13.39
CA VAL A 121 4.15 -11.97 13.18
C VAL A 121 2.74 -11.70 13.67
N ILE A 122 2.45 -10.44 13.96
CA ILE A 122 1.16 -9.99 14.50
C ILE A 122 0.51 -9.06 13.48
N SER A 123 -0.73 -9.35 13.12
CA SER A 123 -1.55 -8.54 12.22
C SER A 123 -1.79 -7.13 12.76
N LEU A 124 -1.66 -6.15 11.88
CA LEU A 124 -2.06 -4.76 12.07
C LEU A 124 -3.23 -4.42 11.15
N ASP A 125 -4.19 -5.35 11.02
CA ASP A 125 -5.53 -5.20 10.41
C ASP A 125 -5.65 -4.76 8.95
N THR A 126 -4.57 -4.39 8.28
CA THR A 126 -4.66 -3.83 6.92
C THR A 126 -4.02 -4.77 5.91
N GLU A 127 -4.82 -5.26 4.96
CA GLU A 127 -4.33 -5.95 3.77
C GLU A 127 -4.51 -5.07 2.53
N ILE A 128 -3.46 -4.94 1.73
CA ILE A 128 -3.46 -4.23 0.46
C ILE A 128 -2.70 -5.08 -0.56
N ASN A 129 -3.28 -5.24 -1.75
CA ASN A 129 -2.62 -5.89 -2.89
C ASN A 129 -2.07 -7.32 -2.56
N GLY A 130 -2.76 -8.06 -1.69
CA GLY A 130 -2.37 -9.41 -1.25
C GLY A 130 -1.26 -9.46 -0.20
N TYR A 131 -0.91 -8.31 0.40
CA TYR A 131 0.05 -8.20 1.49
C TYR A 131 -0.63 -7.72 2.76
N LEU A 132 -0.37 -8.39 3.88
CA LEU A 132 -0.83 -7.99 5.20
C LEU A 132 0.23 -7.10 5.86
N TYR A 133 -0.22 -6.00 6.46
CA TYR A 133 0.59 -5.18 7.33
C TYR A 133 0.72 -5.86 8.69
N VAL A 134 1.95 -6.10 9.11
CA VAL A 134 2.25 -6.83 10.34
C VAL A 134 3.39 -6.17 11.10
N ARG A 135 3.46 -6.46 12.39
CA ARG A 135 4.64 -6.25 13.23
C ARG A 135 5.30 -7.57 13.59
N ASN A 136 6.61 -7.62 13.69
CA ASN A 136 7.31 -8.75 14.28
C ASN A 136 7.12 -8.74 15.81
N GLY A 137 6.62 -9.84 16.37
CA GLY A 137 6.22 -9.90 17.78
C GLY A 137 7.26 -10.50 18.73
N LEU A 138 8.56 -10.39 18.43
CA LEU A 138 9.59 -11.06 19.23
C LEU A 138 10.44 -10.07 20.02
N GLU A 139 10.37 -10.24 21.34
CA GLU A 139 11.11 -9.52 22.38
C GLU A 139 12.61 -9.41 22.05
N GLY A 140 13.12 -8.18 22.05
CA GLY A 140 14.56 -7.89 22.02
C GLY A 140 15.09 -7.20 20.75
N ASN A 141 14.31 -7.14 19.67
CA ASN A 141 14.64 -6.33 18.48
C ASN A 141 13.68 -5.14 18.38
N GLU A 142 14.12 -4.06 17.72
CA GLU A 142 13.26 -2.92 17.38
C GLU A 142 12.02 -3.44 16.62
N GLU A 143 10.83 -3.02 17.05
CA GLU A 143 9.58 -3.36 16.36
C GLU A 143 9.68 -2.88 14.90
N GLN A 144 9.56 -3.82 13.97
CA GLN A 144 9.55 -3.54 12.54
C GLN A 144 8.14 -3.75 12.00
N PHE A 145 7.67 -2.73 11.29
CA PHE A 145 6.41 -2.72 10.58
C PHE A 145 6.66 -3.04 9.11
N ILE A 146 6.06 -4.12 8.63
CA ILE A 146 6.35 -4.67 7.30
C ILE A 146 5.08 -5.19 6.63
N TRP A 147 5.19 -5.36 5.33
CA TRP A 147 4.22 -6.04 4.49
C TRP A 147 4.70 -7.46 4.16
N LEU A 148 3.86 -8.45 4.42
CA LEU A 148 4.11 -9.86 4.08
C LEU A 148 2.99 -10.42 3.20
N PRO A 149 3.29 -11.31 2.23
CA PRO A 149 2.26 -11.96 1.42
C PRO A 149 1.28 -12.77 2.27
N VAL A 150 -0.02 -12.55 2.07
CA VAL A 150 -1.09 -13.18 2.87
C VAL A 150 -1.13 -14.69 2.66
N ASP A 151 -0.81 -15.16 1.46
CA ASP A 151 -0.76 -16.58 1.10
C ASP A 151 0.33 -17.37 1.85
N LEU A 152 1.29 -16.67 2.46
CA LEU A 152 2.34 -17.27 3.28
C LEU A 152 2.02 -17.28 4.78
N LEU A 153 0.95 -16.63 5.21
CA LEU A 153 0.59 -16.44 6.61
C LEU A 153 -0.48 -17.46 7.04
N LYS A 154 -0.14 -18.26 8.05
CA LYS A 154 -1.09 -19.20 8.66
C LYS A 154 -1.46 -18.73 10.08
N PRO A 155 -2.74 -18.49 10.39
CA PRO A 155 -3.15 -18.14 11.75
C PRO A 155 -2.70 -19.21 12.75
N VAL A 156 -2.19 -18.78 13.89
CA VAL A 156 -1.91 -19.65 15.03
C VAL A 156 -2.77 -19.19 16.21
N GLY A 157 -3.45 -20.15 16.86
CA GLY A 157 -4.25 -19.84 18.05
C GLY A 157 -3.37 -19.42 19.22
N ASP A 158 -4.00 -18.78 20.22
CA ASP A 158 -3.35 -18.51 21.49
C ASP A 158 -2.94 -19.84 22.13
N LYS A 159 -1.63 -20.03 22.33
CA LYS A 159 -1.09 -21.10 23.17
C LYS A 159 -1.03 -20.64 24.61
#